data_AF-A0AAJ0U5R9-F1
#
_entry.id   AF-A0AAJ0U5R9-F1
#
_cell.length_a   1.000
_cell.length_b   1.000
_cell.length_c   1.000
_cell.angle_alpha   90.00
_cell.angle_beta   90.00
_cell.angle_gamma   90.00
#
_symmetry.space_group_name_H-M   'P 1'
#
loop_
_entity.id
_entity.type
_entity.pdbx_description
1 polymer ?
#
loop_
_entity_poly.entity_id
_entity_poly.type
_entity_poly.pdbx_seq_one_letter_code
_entity_poly.pdbx_strand_id
1 'polypeptide(L)'
;MRLVLIALATLWAAGALVAFLQTRERPLDAKLSAGYLVLWPALLVLMYINQPVPLWVSIPVFFGFIPWFLAGPHLWSILKDPGRIKPGEVAGIPVGYWKWGGIAAVLLGVLFDVLVRP
;
A
#
# COMPACT_ATOMS: atom_id res chain seq x y z
N MET A 1 8.80 -11.13 21.93
CA MET A 1 8.95 -10.54 20.58
C MET A 1 8.54 -11.49 19.45
N ARG A 2 9.20 -12.64 19.27
CA ARG A 2 8.98 -13.54 18.11
C ARG A 2 7.53 -14.00 17.91
N LEU A 3 6.87 -14.48 18.97
CA LEU A 3 5.47 -14.94 18.89
C LEU A 3 4.49 -13.81 18.53
N VAL A 4 4.74 -12.59 19.00
CA VAL A 4 3.92 -11.41 18.70
C VAL A 4 4.03 -11.07 17.21
N LEU A 5 5.24 -11.07 16.65
CA LEU A 5 5.45 -10.82 15.22
C LEU A 5 4.79 -11.89 14.34
N ILE A 6 4.90 -13.16 14.73
CA ILE A 6 4.22 -14.27 14.02
C ILE A 6 2.71 -14.08 14.08
N ALA A 7 2.14 -13.75 15.23
CA ALA A 7 0.70 -13.51 15.36
C ALA A 7 0.24 -12.34 14.48
N LEU A 8 0.96 -11.23 14.49
CA LEU A 8 0.66 -10.07 13.65
C LEU A 8 0.72 -10.40 12.15
N ALA A 9 1.77 -11.10 11.71
CA ALA A 9 1.91 -11.51 10.31
C ALA A 9 0.78 -12.47 9.88
N THR A 10 0.45 -13.45 10.72
CA THR A 10 -0.64 -14.40 10.46
C THR A 10 -2.00 -13.71 10.40
N LEU A 11 -2.29 -12.81 11.35
CA LEU A 11 -3.54 -12.04 11.36
C LEU A 11 -3.66 -11.15 10.12
N TRP A 12 -2.57 -10.50 9.72
CA TRP A 12 -2.54 -9.71 8.50
C TRP A 12 -2.78 -10.57 7.26
N ALA A 13 -2.10 -11.72 7.13
CA ALA A 13 -2.26 -12.61 5.98
C ALA A 13 -3.70 -13.16 5.89
N ALA A 14 -4.28 -13.55 7.03
CA ALA A 14 -5.68 -13.94 7.11
C ALA A 14 -6.62 -12.79 6.71
N GLY A 15 -6.39 -11.58 7.23
CA GLY A 15 -7.16 -10.39 6.88
C GLY A 15 -7.10 -10.06 5.38
N ALA A 16 -5.92 -10.20 4.76
CA ALA A 16 -5.75 -9.98 3.33
C ALA A 16 -6.46 -11.04 2.47
N LEU A 17 -6.43 -12.31 2.89
CA LEU A 17 -7.20 -13.38 2.23
C LEU A 17 -8.71 -13.11 2.33
N VAL A 18 -9.20 -12.74 3.51
CA VAL A 18 -10.61 -12.38 3.71
C VAL A 18 -10.99 -11.18 2.83
N ALA A 19 -10.17 -10.13 2.81
CA ALA A 19 -10.37 -8.97 1.95
C ALA A 19 -10.45 -9.34 0.47
N PHE A 20 -9.56 -10.23 0.00
CA PHE A 20 -9.59 -10.74 -1.37
C PHE A 20 -10.88 -11.51 -1.68
N LEU A 21 -11.28 -12.43 -0.79
CA LEU A 21 -12.51 -13.21 -0.96
C LEU A 21 -13.75 -12.32 -1.01
N GLN A 22 -13.83 -11.32 -0.12
CA GLN A 22 -14.97 -10.40 -0.03
C GLN A 22 -15.07 -9.42 -1.21
N THR A 23 -13.98 -9.23 -1.98
CA THR A 23 -13.92 -8.28 -3.10
C THR A 23 -14.02 -8.94 -4.48
N ARG A 24 -14.15 -10.27 -4.58
CA ARG A 24 -14.20 -11.00 -5.86
C ARG A 24 -15.27 -10.48 -6.82
N GLU A 25 -16.48 -10.26 -6.31
CA GLU A 25 -17.64 -9.77 -7.08
C GLU A 25 -17.84 -8.24 -6.93
N ARG A 26 -16.87 -7.54 -6.34
CA ARG A 26 -16.94 -6.10 -6.11
C ARG A 26 -16.27 -5.30 -7.25
N PRO A 27 -16.58 -3.99 -7.38
CA PRO A 27 -15.93 -3.10 -8.33
C PRO A 27 -14.41 -3.02 -8.16
N LEU A 28 -13.73 -2.50 -9.18
CA LEU A 28 -12.28 -2.43 -9.26
C LEU A 28 -11.65 -1.74 -8.04
N ASP A 29 -12.22 -0.65 -7.55
CA ASP A 29 -11.67 0.12 -6.43
C ASP A 29 -11.54 -0.71 -5.14
N ALA A 30 -12.52 -1.58 -4.88
CA ALA A 30 -12.49 -2.50 -3.75
C ALA A 30 -11.39 -3.55 -3.92
N LYS A 31 -11.21 -4.07 -5.14
CA LYS A 31 -10.15 -5.02 -5.49
C LYS A 31 -8.76 -4.39 -5.38
N LEU A 32 -8.61 -3.14 -5.81
CA LEU A 32 -7.36 -2.40 -5.70
C LEU A 32 -6.99 -2.17 -4.22
N SER A 33 -7.97 -1.83 -3.39
CA SER A 33 -7.75 -1.63 -1.94
C SER A 33 -7.36 -2.93 -1.25
N ALA A 34 -8.05 -4.04 -1.54
CA ALA A 34 -7.67 -5.36 -1.05
C ALA A 34 -6.30 -5.82 -1.57
N GLY A 35 -6.00 -5.56 -2.85
CA GLY A 35 -4.70 -5.85 -3.45
C GLY A 35 -3.57 -5.05 -2.82
N TYR A 36 -3.82 -3.78 -2.51
CA TYR A 36 -2.83 -2.90 -1.88
C TYR A 36 -2.44 -3.40 -0.49
N LEU A 37 -3.39 -3.97 0.27
CA LEU A 37 -3.12 -4.59 1.56
C LEU A 37 -2.05 -5.67 1.47
N VAL A 38 -1.97 -6.43 0.37
CA VAL A 38 -0.96 -7.48 0.10
C VAL A 38 0.30 -6.93 -0.56
N LEU A 39 0.11 -6.07 -1.56
CA LEU A 39 1.17 -5.63 -2.46
C LEU A 39 2.26 -4.86 -1.72
N TRP A 40 1.88 -3.96 -0.80
CA TRP A 40 2.86 -3.11 -0.11
C TRP A 40 3.78 -3.92 0.82
N PRO A 41 3.29 -4.86 1.66
CA PRO A 41 4.17 -5.73 2.44
C PRO A 41 5.02 -6.67 1.59
N ALA A 42 4.49 -7.19 0.48
CA ALA A 42 5.29 -7.97 -0.47
C ALA A 42 6.43 -7.13 -1.07
N LEU A 43 6.16 -5.86 -1.39
CA LEU A 43 7.16 -4.92 -1.88
C LEU A 43 8.24 -4.61 -0.83
N LEU A 44 7.87 -4.49 0.45
CA LEU A 44 8.84 -4.37 1.53
C LEU A 44 9.76 -5.59 1.66
N VAL A 45 9.21 -6.79 1.57
CA VAL A 45 10.03 -8.02 1.57
C VAL A 45 10.97 -8.02 0.38
N LEU A 46 10.49 -7.65 -0.80
CA LEU A 46 11.31 -7.55 -2.00
C LEU A 46 12.44 -6.52 -1.83
N MET A 47 12.16 -5.36 -1.25
CA MET A 47 13.20 -4.36 -0.96
C MET A 47 14.24 -4.87 0.03
N TYR A 48 13.80 -5.58 1.08
CA TYR A 48 14.69 -6.11 2.09
C TYR A 48 15.69 -7.12 1.53
N ILE A 49 15.24 -8.01 0.65
CA ILE A 49 16.13 -9.02 0.04
C ILE A 49 17.02 -8.46 -1.07
N ASN A 50 16.69 -7.29 -1.64
CA ASN A 50 17.45 -6.65 -2.73
C ASN A 50 18.29 -5.45 -2.25
N GLN A 51 18.69 -5.42 -0.98
CA GLN A 51 19.56 -4.34 -0.48
C GLN A 51 20.98 -4.42 -1.10
N PRO A 52 21.61 -3.28 -1.42
CA PRO A 52 21.12 -1.91 -1.24
C PRO A 52 20.17 -1.48 -2.37
N VAL A 53 19.03 -0.87 -1.98
CA VAL A 53 18.05 -0.32 -2.92
C VAL A 53 18.34 1.19 -3.12
N PRO A 54 18.22 1.74 -4.34
CA PRO A 54 18.32 3.19 -4.58
C PRO A 54 17.27 3.99 -3.78
N LEU A 55 17.58 5.23 -3.39
CA LEU A 55 16.63 6.04 -2.62
C LEU A 55 15.44 6.51 -3.48
N TRP A 56 15.64 6.73 -4.78
CA TRP A 56 14.55 7.00 -5.72
C TRP A 56 13.51 5.86 -5.84
N VAL A 57 13.86 4.64 -5.44
CA VAL A 57 12.91 3.52 -5.28
C VAL A 57 12.42 3.44 -3.83
N SER A 58 13.34 3.51 -2.86
CA SER A 58 13.02 3.25 -1.46
C SER A 58 12.05 4.27 -0.87
N ILE A 59 12.25 5.56 -1.16
CA ILE A 59 11.43 6.64 -0.62
C ILE A 59 9.96 6.51 -1.06
N PRO A 60 9.64 6.35 -2.36
CA PRO A 60 8.27 6.07 -2.79
C PRO A 60 7.61 4.88 -2.07
N VAL A 61 8.34 3.77 -1.87
CA VAL A 61 7.79 2.61 -1.17
C VAL A 61 7.50 2.92 0.29
N PHE A 62 8.39 3.63 0.97
CA PHE A 62 8.14 4.07 2.36
C PHE A 62 6.88 4.94 2.44
N PHE A 63 6.68 5.88 1.53
CA PHE A 63 5.45 6.68 1.49
C PHE A 63 4.20 5.86 1.17
N GLY A 64 4.35 4.73 0.45
CA GLY A 64 3.29 3.75 0.23
C GLY A 64 2.69 3.15 1.52
N PHE A 65 3.34 3.33 2.68
CA PHE A 65 2.77 2.93 3.97
C PHE A 65 1.44 3.65 4.27
N ILE A 66 1.33 4.93 3.94
CA ILE A 66 0.13 5.74 4.22
C ILE A 66 -1.10 5.16 3.51
N PRO A 67 -1.10 4.98 2.18
CA PRO A 67 -2.23 4.34 1.50
C PRO A 67 -2.47 2.90 1.96
N TRP A 68 -1.43 2.16 2.35
CA TRP A 68 -1.59 0.81 2.89
C TRP A 68 -2.36 0.82 4.21
N PHE A 69 -2.02 1.74 5.10
CA PHE A 69 -2.71 1.94 6.36
C PHE A 69 -4.18 2.34 6.13
N LEU A 70 -4.46 3.17 5.13
CA LEU A 70 -5.81 3.64 4.79
C LEU A 70 -6.65 2.61 4.01
N ALA A 71 -6.02 1.66 3.32
CA ALA A 71 -6.71 0.65 2.50
C ALA A 71 -7.69 -0.21 3.32
N GLY A 72 -7.32 -0.57 4.56
CA GLY A 72 -8.17 -1.36 5.46
C GLY A 72 -9.48 -0.63 5.84
N PRO A 73 -9.40 0.55 6.47
CA PRO A 73 -10.57 1.37 6.80
C PRO A 73 -11.43 1.71 5.58
N HIS A 74 -10.81 2.04 4.44
CA HIS A 74 -11.52 2.31 3.21
C HIS A 74 -12.29 1.08 2.71
N LEU A 75 -11.64 -0.07 2.64
CA LEU A 75 -12.28 -1.32 2.24
C LEU A 75 -13.44 -1.69 3.17
N TRP A 76 -13.25 -1.55 4.48
CA TRP A 76 -14.30 -1.78 5.47
C TRP A 76 -15.53 -0.88 5.24
N SER A 77 -15.30 0.37 4.87
CA SER A 77 -16.39 1.31 4.58
C SER A 77 -17.21 0.91 3.36
N ILE A 78 -16.55 0.43 2.29
CA ILE A 78 -17.20 -0.06 1.06
C ILE A 78 -17.95 -1.37 1.30
N LEU A 79 -17.37 -2.26 2.12
CA LEU A 79 -18.00 -3.54 2.44
C LEU A 79 -19.30 -3.35 3.23
N LYS A 80 -19.34 -2.36 4.13
CA LYS A 80 -20.56 -2.00 4.88
C LYS A 80 -21.59 -1.29 4.03
N ASP A 81 -21.15 -0.35 3.19
CA ASP A 81 -22.01 0.48 2.37
C ASP A 81 -21.41 0.63 0.96
N PRO A 82 -21.90 -0.17 -0.01
CA PRO A 82 -21.40 -0.12 -1.38
C PRO A 82 -21.59 1.25 -2.06
N GLY A 83 -22.51 2.09 -1.56
CA GLY A 83 -22.71 3.45 -2.07
C GLY A 83 -21.54 4.40 -1.77
N ARG A 84 -20.59 4.00 -0.92
CA ARG A 84 -19.38 4.78 -0.60
C ARG A 84 -18.26 4.64 -1.62
N ILE A 85 -18.44 3.80 -2.64
CA ILE A 85 -17.47 3.69 -3.74
C ILE A 85 -17.45 5.02 -4.51
N LYS A 86 -16.26 5.57 -4.67
CA LYS A 86 -16.04 6.83 -5.38
C LYS A 86 -15.14 6.59 -6.59
N PRO A 87 -15.64 6.84 -7.82
CA PRO A 87 -14.82 6.73 -9.02
C PRO A 87 -13.58 7.61 -8.93
N GLY A 88 -12.43 7.07 -9.30
CA GLY A 88 -11.17 7.81 -9.31
C GLY A 88 -10.49 7.92 -7.94
N GLU A 89 -10.89 7.09 -6.96
CA GLU A 89 -10.15 6.88 -5.71
C GLU A 89 -9.55 5.46 -5.66
N VAL A 90 -8.36 5.34 -5.08
CA VAL A 90 -7.71 4.05 -4.79
C VAL A 90 -7.29 4.07 -3.33
N ALA A 91 -7.72 3.06 -2.56
CA ALA A 91 -7.50 3.01 -1.10
C ALA A 91 -7.99 4.28 -0.37
N GLY A 92 -9.08 4.89 -0.85
CA GLY A 92 -9.66 6.11 -0.28
C GLY A 92 -8.88 7.39 -0.59
N ILE A 93 -7.92 7.32 -1.51
CA ILE A 93 -7.12 8.47 -1.94
C ILE A 93 -7.41 8.76 -3.42
N PRO A 94 -7.76 10.01 -3.77
CA PRO A 94 -7.96 10.38 -5.17
C PRO A 94 -6.73 10.11 -6.03
N VAL A 95 -6.93 9.60 -7.24
CA VAL A 95 -5.86 9.25 -8.20
C VAL A 95 -4.93 10.44 -8.50
N GLY A 96 -5.43 11.67 -8.41
CA GLY A 96 -4.59 12.87 -8.51
C GLY A 96 -3.47 12.92 -7.46
N TYR A 97 -3.76 12.58 -6.21
CA TYR A 97 -2.76 12.52 -5.14
C TYR A 97 -1.78 11.36 -5.34
N TRP A 98 -2.25 10.22 -5.87
CA TRP A 98 -1.37 9.12 -6.23
C TRP A 98 -0.32 9.53 -7.27
N LYS A 99 -0.76 10.23 -8.33
CA LYS A 99 0.13 10.69 -9.39
C LYS A 99 1.15 11.70 -8.89
N TRP A 100 0.69 12.79 -8.27
CA TRP A 100 1.58 13.86 -7.83
C TRP A 100 2.43 13.47 -6.62
N GLY A 101 1.87 12.71 -5.67
CA GLY A 101 2.61 12.17 -4.54
C GLY A 101 3.68 11.18 -4.96
N GLY A 102 3.38 10.30 -5.92
CA GLY A 102 4.36 9.36 -6.49
C GLY A 102 5.52 10.09 -7.18
N ILE A 103 5.23 11.07 -8.04
CA ILE A 103 6.25 11.89 -8.70
C ILE A 103 7.10 12.62 -7.66
N ALA A 104 6.48 13.29 -6.68
CA ALA A 104 7.18 14.01 -5.64
C ALA A 104 8.09 13.08 -4.81
N ALA A 105 7.63 11.87 -4.47
CA ALA A 105 8.43 10.91 -3.73
C ALA A 105 9.64 10.38 -4.53
N VAL A 106 9.48 10.15 -5.84
CA VAL A 106 10.60 9.75 -6.70
C VAL A 106 11.61 10.88 -6.82
N LEU A 107 11.16 12.11 -7.10
CA LEU A 107 12.04 13.29 -7.19
C LEU A 107 12.78 13.53 -5.88
N LEU A 108 12.11 13.36 -4.75
CA LEU A 108 12.73 13.43 -3.43
C LEU A 108 13.82 12.36 -3.30
N GLY A 109 13.54 11.11 -3.66
CA GLY A 109 14.54 10.04 -3.62
C GLY A 109 15.74 10.28 -4.54
N VAL A 110 15.54 10.83 -5.74
CA VAL A 110 16.64 11.26 -6.62
C VAL A 110 17.48 12.34 -5.95
N LEU A 111 16.84 13.36 -5.36
CA LEU A 111 17.53 14.43 -4.65
C LEU A 111 18.36 13.86 -3.49
N PHE A 112 17.81 12.93 -2.70
CA PHE A 112 18.52 12.29 -1.60
C PHE A 112 19.67 11.40 -2.07
N ASP A 113 19.52 10.66 -3.18
CA ASP A 113 20.62 9.89 -3.76
C ASP A 113 21.79 10.82 -4.12
N VAL A 114 21.52 11.97 -4.75
CA VAL A 114 22.56 12.96 -5.12
C VAL A 114 23.20 13.64 -3.90
N LEU A 115 22.42 13.98 -2.87
CA LEU A 115 22.90 14.77 -1.73
C LEU A 115 23.56 13.94 -0.62
N VAL A 116 23.11 12.71 -0.40
CA VAL A 116 23.50 11.89 0.77
C VAL A 116 24.40 10.71 0.39
N ARG A 117 24.37 10.27 -0.86
CA ARG A 117 25.24 9.20 -1.38
C ARG A 117 26.13 9.72 -2.53
N PRO A 118 27.16 10.56 -2.25
CA PRO A 118 28.18 10.87 -3.24
C PRO A 118 29.03 9.65 -3.59
#